data_AF-A0A955N1B3-F1
#
_entry.id   AF-A0A955N1B3-F1
#
_cell.length_a   1.000
_cell.length_b   1.000
_cell.length_c   1.000
_cell.angle_alpha   90.00
_cell.angle_beta   90.00
_cell.angle_gamma   90.00
#
_symmetry.space_group_name_H-M   'P 1'
#
loop_
_entity.id
_entity.type
_entity.pdbx_description
1 polymer ?
#
loop_
_entity_poly.entity_id
_entity_poly.type
_entity_poly.pdbx_seq_one_letter_code
_entity_poly.pdbx_strand_id
1 'polypeptide(L)'
;HAAGRCELPEIWVTILEALQGSLSLGWDHDEDGLFYFIDADGKPPRQLEWSMKLWWPHTEALYALALAFTLTGDHSFEQWHQRIHEYAFTRFADEVDGEWFGYCDRYGKVTHRLKGGDYKGCFHVPRALLYTVKVLERL
;
A
#
# COMPACT_ATOMS: atom_id res chain seq x y z
N HIS A 1 -11.08 -26.54 11.01
CA HIS A 1 -9.97 -26.51 11.98
C HIS A 1 -9.90 -25.12 12.61
N ALA A 2 -10.56 -24.93 13.76
CA ALA A 2 -10.48 -23.66 14.50
C ALA A 2 -9.27 -23.75 15.44
N ALA A 3 -8.11 -23.32 14.95
CA ALA A 3 -6.94 -23.12 15.80
C ALA A 3 -7.27 -22.02 16.82
N GLY A 4 -6.98 -22.29 18.09
CA GLY A 4 -7.30 -21.40 19.21
C GLY A 4 -6.79 -19.99 18.96
N ARG A 5 -7.71 -19.02 19.08
CA ARG A 5 -7.38 -17.59 19.12
C ARG A 5 -6.55 -17.35 20.38
N CYS A 6 -5.22 -17.42 20.26
CA CYS A 6 -4.33 -16.75 21.20
C CYS A 6 -4.67 -15.26 21.08
N GLU A 7 -5.15 -14.64 22.16
CA GLU A 7 -5.40 -13.20 22.16
C GLU A 7 -4.10 -12.49 21.77
N LEU A 8 -4.15 -11.73 20.68
CA LEU A 8 -3.00 -10.99 20.21
C LEU A 8 -2.57 -10.00 21.32
N PRO A 9 -1.26 -9.87 21.61
CA PRO A 9 -0.78 -8.83 22.50
C PRO A 9 -1.33 -7.46 22.12
N GLU A 10 -1.63 -6.61 23.11
CA GLU A 10 -2.27 -5.28 22.92
C GLU A 10 -1.59 -4.44 21.83
N ILE A 11 -0.26 -4.49 21.73
CA ILE A 11 0.50 -3.78 20.70
C ILE A 11 0.08 -4.17 19.26
N TRP A 12 -0.29 -5.43 19.03
CA TRP A 12 -0.77 -5.86 17.71
C TRP A 12 -2.14 -5.28 17.39
N VAL A 13 -3.03 -5.16 18.39
CA VAL A 13 -4.33 -4.51 18.20
C VAL A 13 -4.11 -3.06 17.76
N THR A 14 -3.25 -2.32 18.46
CA THR A 14 -2.92 -0.94 18.09
C THR A 14 -2.29 -0.83 16.69
N ILE A 15 -1.41 -1.76 16.31
CA ILE A 15 -0.80 -1.78 14.96
C ILE A 15 -1.86 -2.01 13.88
N LEU A 16 -2.78 -2.95 14.10
CA LEU A 16 -3.84 -3.28 13.15
C LEU A 16 -4.84 -2.14 12.99
N GLU A 17 -5.22 -1.49 14.10
CA GLU A 17 -6.06 -0.29 14.09
C GLU A 17 -5.38 0.87 13.36
N ALA A 18 -4.07 1.09 13.60
CA ALA A 18 -3.31 2.12 12.91
C ALA A 18 -3.21 1.86 11.40
N LEU A 19 -3.04 0.60 10.98
CA LEU A 19 -3.03 0.20 9.57
C LEU A 19 -4.40 0.50 8.92
N GLN A 20 -5.50 0.02 9.51
CA GLN A 20 -6.85 0.26 8.98
C GLN A 20 -7.21 1.74 8.95
N GLY A 21 -6.87 2.49 10.01
CA GLY A 21 -7.07 3.93 10.09
C GLY A 21 -6.28 4.68 9.02
N SER A 22 -5.02 4.32 8.80
CA SER A 22 -4.18 4.94 7.76
C SER A 22 -4.72 4.68 6.36
N LEU A 23 -5.18 3.46 6.07
CA LEU A 23 -5.80 3.12 4.79
C LEU A 23 -7.11 3.89 4.58
N SER A 24 -7.96 3.93 5.60
CA SER A 24 -9.27 4.58 5.50
C SER A 24 -9.16 6.09 5.34
N LEU A 25 -8.21 6.73 6.03
CA LEU A 25 -7.97 8.17 5.91
C LEU A 25 -7.18 8.54 4.64
N GLY A 26 -6.26 7.67 4.22
CA GLY A 26 -5.36 7.93 3.10
C GLY A 26 -5.93 7.59 1.73
N TRP A 27 -6.99 6.79 1.65
CA TRP A 27 -7.57 6.37 0.37
C TRP A 27 -8.36 7.49 -0.31
N ASP A 28 -8.04 7.77 -1.57
CA ASP A 28 -8.78 8.68 -2.42
C ASP A 28 -10.05 7.98 -2.94
N HIS A 29 -11.21 8.30 -2.38
CA HIS A 29 -12.48 7.66 -2.78
C HIS A 29 -12.97 8.06 -4.18
N ASP A 30 -12.44 9.13 -4.75
CA ASP A 30 -12.84 9.61 -6.08
C ASP A 30 -12.01 8.95 -7.20
N GLU A 31 -10.69 8.80 -6.98
CA GLU A 31 -9.73 8.37 -8.01
C GLU A 31 -9.02 7.05 -7.69
N ASP A 32 -9.35 6.45 -6.53
CA ASP A 32 -8.63 5.33 -5.91
C ASP A 32 -7.14 5.61 -5.66
N GLY A 33 -6.51 4.75 -4.85
CA GLY A 33 -5.11 4.90 -4.46
C GLY A 33 -4.91 5.83 -3.27
N LEU A 34 -3.79 5.64 -2.60
CA LEU A 34 -3.41 6.40 -1.41
C LEU A 34 -2.87 7.78 -1.78
N PHE A 35 -3.39 8.82 -1.16
CA PHE A 35 -2.75 10.14 -1.15
C PHE A 35 -1.34 10.04 -0.58
N TYR A 36 -0.45 10.90 -1.05
CA TYR A 36 0.91 10.94 -0.53
C TYR A 36 0.97 11.61 0.84
N PHE A 37 0.21 12.69 1.02
CA PHE A 37 0.08 13.39 2.31
C PHE A 37 -1.38 13.78 2.56
N ILE A 38 -1.79 13.68 3.82
CA ILE A 38 -3.06 14.21 4.33
C ILE A 38 -2.81 15.03 5.59
N ASP A 39 -3.69 15.99 5.86
CA ASP A 39 -3.70 16.70 7.13
C ASP A 39 -4.65 16.00 8.11
N ALA A 40 -4.20 15.79 9.34
CA ALA A 40 -4.96 15.06 10.35
C ALA A 40 -6.28 15.75 10.75
N ASP A 41 -6.36 17.08 10.61
CA ASP A 41 -7.59 17.86 10.87
C ASP A 41 -8.40 18.12 9.59
N GLY A 42 -8.00 17.54 8.45
CA GLY A 42 -8.63 17.78 7.15
C GLY A 42 -8.37 19.19 6.58
N LYS A 43 -7.35 19.90 7.06
CA LYS A 43 -6.96 21.21 6.51
C LYS A 43 -6.17 21.06 5.21
N PRO A 44 -6.03 22.13 4.40
CA PRO A 44 -5.20 22.07 3.19
C PRO A 44 -3.73 21.69 3.51
N PRO A 45 -3.20 20.59 2.93
CA PRO A 45 -1.80 20.23 3.11
C PRO A 45 -0.85 21.28 2.50
N ARG A 46 0.36 21.41 3.06
CA ARG A 46 1.38 22.35 2.55
C ARG A 46 2.17 21.80 1.38
N GLN A 47 2.31 20.48 1.32
CA GLN A 47 3.07 19.76 0.28
C GLN A 47 2.33 19.92 -1.04
N LEU A 48 3.01 20.36 -2.10
CA LEU A 48 2.37 20.53 -3.41
C LEU A 48 1.98 19.18 -4.02
N GLU A 49 2.76 18.16 -3.69
CA GLU A 49 2.61 16.77 -4.09
C GLU A 49 1.64 15.96 -3.21
N TRP A 50 0.92 16.58 -2.28
CA TRP A 50 0.06 15.88 -1.30
C TRP A 50 -0.91 14.89 -1.94
N SER A 51 -1.47 15.25 -3.10
CA SER A 51 -2.45 14.45 -3.80
C SER A 51 -1.87 13.43 -4.78
N MET A 52 -0.54 13.42 -4.95
CA MET A 52 0.12 12.46 -5.85
C MET A 52 -0.01 11.03 -5.34
N LYS A 53 0.09 10.09 -6.28
CA LYS A 53 0.00 8.66 -6.03
C LYS A 53 1.39 8.08 -6.29
N LEU A 54 2.10 7.72 -5.23
CA LEU A 54 3.46 7.19 -5.31
C LEU A 54 3.47 5.66 -5.23
N TRP A 55 4.43 5.03 -5.89
CA TRP A 55 4.57 3.57 -5.88
C TRP A 55 4.79 2.99 -4.47
N TRP A 56 5.64 3.64 -3.66
CA TRP A 56 6.15 3.02 -2.45
C TRP A 56 5.09 2.86 -1.34
N PRO A 57 4.18 3.82 -1.05
CA PRO A 57 3.13 3.61 -0.06
C PRO A 57 2.23 2.43 -0.42
N HIS A 58 1.95 2.25 -1.71
CA HIS A 58 1.17 1.12 -2.20
C HIS A 58 1.92 -0.20 -2.05
N THR A 59 3.23 -0.25 -2.35
CA THR A 59 4.02 -1.48 -2.12
C THR A 59 4.12 -1.84 -0.64
N GLU A 60 4.25 -0.86 0.26
CA GLU A 60 4.27 -1.13 1.71
C GLU A 60 2.90 -1.58 2.22
N ALA A 61 1.81 -0.98 1.73
CA ALA A 61 0.46 -1.39 2.05
C ALA A 61 0.19 -2.85 1.62
N LEU A 62 0.61 -3.26 0.41
CA LEU A 62 0.52 -4.65 -0.04
C LEU A 62 1.15 -5.61 0.97
N TYR A 63 2.39 -5.34 1.37
CA TYR A 63 3.08 -6.22 2.28
C TYR A 63 2.47 -6.22 3.69
N ALA A 64 2.12 -5.05 4.22
CA ALA A 64 1.51 -4.92 5.55
C ALA A 64 0.15 -5.64 5.63
N LEU A 65 -0.66 -5.55 4.57
CA LEU A 65 -1.97 -6.20 4.50
C LEU A 65 -1.86 -7.72 4.39
N ALA A 66 -0.89 -8.24 3.63
CA ALA A 66 -0.62 -9.68 3.57
C ALA A 66 -0.20 -10.23 4.95
N LEU A 67 0.64 -9.49 5.67
CA LEU A 67 1.02 -9.84 7.05
C LEU A 67 -0.18 -9.80 8.00
N ALA A 68 -0.98 -8.74 7.95
CA ALA A 68 -2.15 -8.57 8.80
C ALA A 68 -3.18 -9.70 8.58
N PHE A 69 -3.47 -10.04 7.32
CA PHE A 69 -4.33 -11.17 6.98
C PHE A 69 -3.77 -12.49 7.52
N THR A 70 -2.49 -12.77 7.30
CA THR A 70 -1.85 -14.01 7.78
C THR A 70 -1.82 -14.11 9.31
N LEU A 71 -1.68 -12.98 10.01
CA LEU A 71 -1.67 -12.92 11.47
C LEU A 71 -3.06 -13.15 12.08
N THR A 72 -4.10 -12.60 11.45
CA THR A 72 -5.43 -12.46 12.05
C THR A 72 -6.48 -13.41 11.47
N GLY A 73 -6.33 -13.81 10.20
CA GLY A 73 -7.37 -14.43 9.41
C GLY A 73 -8.56 -13.52 9.08
N ASP A 74 -8.47 -12.21 9.33
CA ASP A 74 -9.55 -11.27 9.04
C ASP A 74 -9.56 -10.88 7.55
N HIS A 75 -10.60 -11.31 6.84
CA HIS A 75 -10.82 -11.05 5.42
C HIS A 75 -10.94 -9.55 5.08
N SER A 76 -11.13 -8.65 6.05
CA SER A 76 -11.06 -7.21 5.79
C SER A 76 -9.68 -6.79 5.26
N PHE A 77 -8.59 -7.40 5.75
CA PHE A 77 -7.24 -7.14 5.27
C PHE A 77 -6.99 -7.72 3.89
N GLU A 78 -7.57 -8.88 3.57
CA GLU A 78 -7.52 -9.48 2.24
C GLU A 78 -8.21 -8.58 1.21
N GLN A 79 -9.40 -8.05 1.53
CA GLN A 79 -10.15 -7.14 0.65
C GLN A 79 -9.36 -5.85 0.40
N TRP A 80 -8.75 -5.28 1.43
CA TRP A 80 -7.85 -4.14 1.27
C TRP A 80 -6.63 -4.50 0.42
N HIS A 81 -6.04 -5.68 0.61
CA HIS A 81 -4.89 -6.13 -0.18
C HIS A 81 -5.25 -6.20 -1.67
N GLN A 82 -6.40 -6.81 -2.00
CA GLN A 82 -6.91 -6.89 -3.37
C GLN A 82 -7.11 -5.50 -3.96
N ARG A 83 -7.74 -4.58 -3.23
CA ARG A 83 -7.96 -3.19 -3.67
C ARG A 83 -6.65 -2.45 -3.97
N ILE A 84 -5.67 -2.54 -3.06
CA ILE A 84 -4.34 -1.93 -3.26
C ILE A 84 -3.63 -2.58 -4.45
N HIS A 85 -3.72 -3.90 -4.59
CA HIS A 85 -3.09 -4.67 -5.66
C HIS A 85 -3.63 -4.24 -7.03
N GLU A 86 -4.96 -4.24 -7.19
CA GLU A 86 -5.63 -3.82 -8.42
C GLU A 86 -5.19 -2.42 -8.84
N TYR A 87 -5.20 -1.46 -7.91
CA TYR A 87 -4.74 -0.10 -8.20
C TYR A 87 -3.25 -0.06 -8.57
N ALA A 88 -2.38 -0.65 -7.74
CA ALA A 88 -0.95 -0.52 -7.89
C ALA A 88 -0.42 -1.16 -9.17
N PHE A 89 -0.89 -2.36 -9.50
CA PHE A 89 -0.49 -3.04 -10.74
C PHE A 89 -1.07 -2.35 -11.97
N THR A 90 -2.27 -1.78 -11.90
CA THR A 90 -2.86 -1.05 -13.03
C THR A 90 -2.16 0.29 -13.30
N ARG A 91 -1.70 0.99 -12.25
CA ARG A 91 -1.17 2.36 -12.37
C ARG A 91 0.34 2.44 -12.43
N PHE A 92 1.05 1.58 -11.73
CA PHE A 92 2.51 1.68 -11.61
C PHE A 92 3.24 0.67 -12.46
N ALA A 93 2.76 -0.57 -12.60
CA ALA A 93 3.48 -1.59 -13.34
C ALA A 93 3.60 -1.22 -14.83
N ASP A 94 4.82 -1.27 -15.36
CA ASP A 94 5.09 -1.08 -16.77
C ASP A 94 5.35 -2.45 -17.42
N GLU A 95 4.34 -2.95 -18.13
CA GLU A 95 4.41 -4.24 -18.82
C GLU A 95 5.30 -4.20 -20.07
N VAL A 96 5.66 -3.01 -20.58
CA VAL A 96 6.46 -2.86 -21.81
C VAL A 96 7.94 -2.96 -21.49
N ASP A 97 8.42 -2.11 -20.57
CA ASP A 97 9.85 -1.99 -20.25
C ASP A 97 10.23 -2.68 -18.93
N GLY A 98 9.25 -3.27 -18.23
CA GLY A 98 9.41 -3.88 -16.92
C GLY A 98 9.55 -2.85 -15.79
N GLU A 99 9.51 -3.34 -14.54
CA GLU A 99 9.53 -2.51 -13.34
C GLU A 99 8.30 -1.57 -13.25
N TRP A 100 8.27 -0.66 -12.28
CA TRP A 100 7.14 0.20 -11.94
C TRP A 100 7.51 1.68 -12.12
N PHE A 101 6.61 2.48 -12.68
CA PHE A 101 6.68 3.93 -12.54
C PHE A 101 6.61 4.33 -11.05
N GLY A 102 7.35 5.37 -10.69
CA GLY A 102 7.34 5.89 -9.32
C GLY A 102 6.17 6.83 -9.04
N TYR A 103 5.83 7.70 -10.00
CA TYR A 103 5.11 8.92 -9.69
C TYR A 103 3.91 9.12 -10.62
N CYS A 104 2.73 9.13 -10.04
CA CYS A 104 1.48 9.48 -10.71
C CYS A 104 0.86 10.74 -10.10
N ASP A 105 0.11 11.49 -10.90
CA ASP A 105 -0.77 12.54 -10.40
C ASP A 105 -1.95 11.93 -9.62
N ARG A 106 -2.84 12.78 -9.08
CA ARG A 106 -4.02 12.32 -8.34
C ARG A 106 -4.87 11.34 -9.14
N TYR A 107 -5.00 11.55 -10.45
CA TYR A 107 -5.81 10.77 -11.38
C TYR A 107 -5.14 9.47 -11.83
N GLY A 108 -3.99 9.12 -11.24
CA GLY A 108 -3.25 7.92 -11.57
C GLY A 108 -2.53 7.98 -12.93
N LYS A 109 -2.33 9.18 -13.50
CA LYS A 109 -1.55 9.34 -14.73
C LYS A 109 -0.08 9.48 -14.38
N VAL A 110 0.76 8.71 -15.07
CA VAL A 110 2.22 8.76 -14.92
C VAL A 110 2.73 10.17 -15.22
N THR A 111 3.38 10.79 -14.24
CA THR A 111 3.99 12.14 -14.36
C THR A 111 5.48 12.06 -14.68
N HIS A 112 6.15 11.03 -14.18
CA HIS A 112 7.59 10.81 -14.37
C HIS A 112 7.82 9.39 -14.88
N ARG A 113 8.36 9.27 -16.11
CA ARG A 113 8.60 7.97 -16.77
C ARG A 113 9.89 7.27 -16.31
N LEU A 114 10.62 7.86 -15.36
CA LEU A 114 11.84 7.27 -14.80
C LEU A 114 11.51 6.03 -13.96
N LYS A 115 12.33 4.98 -14.10
CA LYS A 115 12.25 3.76 -13.29
C LYS A 115 13.15 3.79 -12.05
N GLY A 116 14.05 4.75 -12.00
CA GLY A 116 14.90 5.04 -10.84
C GLY A 116 15.42 6.47 -10.85
N GLY A 117 15.76 6.98 -9.68
CA GLY A 117 16.27 8.33 -9.44
C GLY A 117 16.73 8.47 -7.99
N ASP A 118 16.88 9.69 -7.50
CA ASP A 118 17.43 9.97 -6.16
C ASP A 118 16.66 9.25 -5.02
N TYR A 119 15.35 9.04 -5.21
CA TYR A 119 14.46 8.47 -4.21
C TYR A 119 13.80 7.16 -4.65
N LYS A 120 14.08 6.67 -5.87
CA LYS A 120 13.57 5.39 -6.38
C LYS A 120 14.72 4.52 -6.84
N GLY A 121 14.89 3.37 -6.20
CA GLY A 121 15.89 2.37 -6.56
C GLY A 121 15.36 0.95 -6.42
N CYS A 122 16.27 -0.01 -6.55
CA CYS A 122 16.00 -1.45 -6.37
C CYS A 122 15.79 -1.80 -4.89
N PHE A 123 14.70 -1.31 -4.31
CA PHE A 123 14.37 -1.51 -2.89
C PHE A 123 12.88 -1.80 -2.69
N HIS A 124 12.01 -0.78 -2.66
CA HIS A 124 10.59 -0.95 -2.28
C HIS A 124 9.86 -2.00 -3.13
N VAL A 125 9.94 -1.92 -4.46
CA VAL A 125 9.27 -2.85 -5.38
C VAL A 125 9.74 -4.30 -5.18
N PRO A 126 11.03 -4.64 -5.38
CA PRO A 126 11.46 -6.04 -5.25
C PRO A 126 11.30 -6.57 -3.82
N ARG A 127 11.51 -5.73 -2.80
CA ARG A 127 11.33 -6.12 -1.40
C ARG A 127 9.88 -6.48 -1.10
N ALA A 128 8.94 -5.59 -1.43
CA ALA A 128 7.53 -5.81 -1.16
C ALA A 128 7.02 -7.05 -1.89
N LEU A 129 7.29 -7.19 -3.19
CA LEU A 129 6.85 -8.36 -3.96
C LEU A 129 7.43 -9.66 -3.40
N LEU A 130 8.74 -9.71 -3.13
CA LEU A 130 9.38 -10.91 -2.58
C LEU A 130 8.79 -11.29 -1.21
N TYR A 131 8.63 -10.33 -0.31
CA TYR A 131 8.13 -10.64 1.03
C TYR A 131 6.63 -10.92 1.05
N THR A 132 5.82 -10.26 0.22
CA THR A 132 4.41 -10.60 0.04
C THR A 132 4.28 -12.04 -0.47
N VAL A 133 5.04 -12.46 -1.49
CA VAL A 133 5.04 -13.87 -1.95
C VAL A 133 5.40 -14.82 -0.81
N LYS A 134 6.48 -14.54 -0.07
CA LYS A 134 6.91 -15.39 1.07
C LYS A 134 5.88 -15.50 2.18
N VAL A 135 5.04 -14.47 2.37
CA VAL A 135 3.94 -14.50 3.34
C VAL A 135 2.79 -15.32 2.80
N LEU A 136 2.38 -15.09 1.55
CA LEU A 136 1.27 -15.80 0.92
C LEU A 136 1.56 -17.29 0.71
N GLU A 137 2.81 -17.70 0.46
CA GLU A 137 3.22 -19.11 0.38
C GLU A 137 3.06 -19.89 1.70
N ARG A 138 2.82 -19.20 2.82
CA ARG A 138 2.62 -19.82 4.14
C ARG A 138 1.15 -20.02 4.51
N LEU A 139 0.24 -19.48 3.70
CA LEU A 139 -1.21 -19.69 3.82
C LEU A 139 -1.59 -21.09 3.30
#